data_AF-A0A3L7N0V7-F1
#
_entry.id   AF-A0A3L7N0V7-F1
#
_cell.length_a   1.000
_cell.length_b   1.000
_cell.length_c   1.000
_cell.angle_alpha   90.00
_cell.angle_beta   90.00
_cell.angle_gamma   90.00
#
_symmetry.space_group_name_H-M   'P 1'
#
loop_
_entity.id
_entity.type
_entity.pdbx_description
1 polymer ?
#
loop_
_entity_poly.entity_id
_entity_poly.type
_entity_poly.pdbx_seq_one_letter_code
_entity_poly.pdbx_strand_id
1 'polypeptide(L)'
;MNIKPTVKQEAKDLNIRIRGLLPLAYHSCLETISPTSMGSVGLKYDKEGRVAWDEIWTTFCDLAMAGGPPHRGKFLAPTNPADVSKDLEKSKAIASEIMRGIQLTTGMKASIGDEINSVLLECESETMGAWMHRAIVAENVFADHLGNVVRLPSGPDFRIEKEIKNVIVCVAKTWHYWDGHMSENEKAKAGKVMNDAPLIIPPQVSNNEITTEAYAKAVIKTLETVGAALKFEGKSSVEYGWVGFECPDEKSAAWMVRAIIACNILARREIATLLLPVFIAHSSDYPLTRMLDFLTAIRNVYEYQLEMGEV
;
A
#
# COMPACT_ATOMS: atom_id res chain seq x y z
N MET A 1 -28.84 2.19 23.45
CA MET A 1 -28.88 2.41 21.99
C MET A 1 -29.25 1.09 21.32
N ASN A 2 -30.33 1.01 20.54
CA ASN A 2 -30.71 -0.22 19.84
C ASN A 2 -29.78 -0.41 18.64
N ILE A 3 -28.69 -1.15 18.84
CA ILE A 3 -27.75 -1.51 17.77
C ILE A 3 -28.48 -2.40 16.76
N LYS A 4 -28.45 -2.02 15.48
CA LYS A 4 -29.02 -2.85 14.42
C LYS A 4 -28.20 -4.16 14.33
N PRO A 5 -28.83 -5.35 14.37
CA PRO A 5 -28.13 -6.63 14.26
C PRO A 5 -27.16 -6.72 13.06
N THR A 6 -27.46 -6.00 11.98
CA THR A 6 -26.64 -5.93 10.76
C THR A 6 -25.24 -5.33 10.97
N VAL A 7 -25.11 -4.22 11.72
CA VAL A 7 -23.80 -3.55 11.89
C VAL A 7 -22.83 -4.41 12.72
N LYS A 8 -23.35 -5.13 13.72
CA LYS A 8 -22.56 -6.08 14.51
C LYS A 8 -22.02 -7.23 13.64
N GLN A 9 -22.82 -7.69 12.68
CA GLN A 9 -22.41 -8.73 11.74
C GLN A 9 -21.39 -8.18 10.73
N GLU A 10 -21.61 -6.99 10.18
CA GLU A 10 -20.64 -6.29 9.31
C GLU A 10 -19.28 -6.11 10.00
N ALA A 11 -19.28 -5.68 11.27
CA ALA A 11 -18.06 -5.53 12.06
C ALA A 11 -17.32 -6.86 12.26
N LYS A 12 -18.06 -7.94 12.51
CA LYS A 12 -17.49 -9.28 12.65
C LYS A 12 -16.86 -9.77 11.35
N ASP A 13 -17.58 -9.59 10.23
CA ASP A 13 -17.12 -10.03 8.91
C ASP A 13 -15.89 -9.22 8.46
N LEU A 14 -15.89 -7.91 8.69
CA LEU A 14 -14.74 -7.05 8.43
C LEU A 14 -13.51 -7.48 9.26
N ASN A 15 -13.70 -7.74 10.56
CA ASN A 15 -12.61 -8.21 11.42
C ASN A 15 -12.04 -9.56 10.98
N ILE A 16 -12.88 -10.48 10.49
CA ILE A 16 -12.41 -11.75 9.90
C ILE A 16 -11.54 -11.49 8.66
N ARG A 17 -11.95 -10.56 7.79
CA ARG A 17 -11.17 -10.20 6.59
C ARG A 17 -9.85 -9.53 6.94
N ILE A 18 -9.85 -8.56 7.86
CA ILE A 18 -8.63 -7.88 8.35
C ILE A 18 -7.65 -8.91 8.92
N ARG A 19 -8.11 -9.78 9.83
CA ARG A 19 -7.29 -10.86 10.39
C ARG A 19 -6.82 -11.87 9.35
N GLY A 20 -7.60 -12.08 8.29
CA GLY A 20 -7.21 -12.93 7.18
C GLY A 20 -5.99 -12.41 6.41
N LEU A 21 -5.73 -11.10 6.43
CA LEU A 21 -4.61 -10.47 5.73
C LEU A 21 -3.34 -10.32 6.56
N LEU A 22 -3.43 -10.45 7.89
CA LEU A 22 -2.36 -10.05 8.79
C LEU A 22 -1.78 -11.24 9.56
N PRO A 23 -0.48 -11.19 9.90
CA PRO A 23 0.13 -12.11 10.86
C PRO A 23 -0.67 -12.26 12.15
N LEU A 24 -0.67 -13.46 12.71
CA LEU A 24 -1.43 -13.87 13.90
C LEU A 24 -1.03 -13.03 15.11
N ALA A 25 0.24 -12.64 15.17
CA ALA A 25 0.79 -11.75 16.19
C ALA A 25 -0.03 -10.45 16.35
N TYR A 26 -0.69 -9.97 15.28
CA TYR A 26 -1.51 -8.77 15.33
C TYR A 26 -2.95 -9.01 15.81
N HIS A 27 -3.48 -10.23 15.76
CA HIS A 27 -4.94 -10.47 15.85
C HIS A 27 -5.56 -10.05 17.20
N SER A 28 -4.75 -9.97 18.25
CA SER A 28 -5.13 -9.58 19.61
C SER A 28 -4.68 -8.17 20.01
N CYS A 29 -3.91 -7.47 19.17
CA CYS A 29 -3.25 -6.21 19.57
C CYS A 29 -3.38 -5.06 18.56
N LEU A 30 -4.24 -5.18 17.54
CA LEU A 30 -4.42 -4.16 16.48
C LEU A 30 -4.66 -2.73 17.01
N GLU A 31 -5.32 -2.59 18.15
CA GLU A 31 -5.64 -1.29 18.79
C GLU A 31 -4.43 -0.67 19.51
N THR A 32 -3.42 -1.49 19.83
CA THR A 32 -2.22 -1.06 20.57
C THR A 32 -1.06 -0.67 19.66
N ILE A 33 -1.18 -0.95 18.35
CA ILE A 33 -0.15 -0.63 17.37
C ILE A 33 -0.08 0.89 17.19
N SER A 34 1.12 1.44 17.36
CA SER A 34 1.35 2.86 17.20
C SER A 34 1.54 3.22 15.73
N PRO A 35 0.84 4.24 15.20
CA PRO A 35 1.05 4.73 13.84
C PRO A 35 2.30 5.61 13.69
N THR A 36 3.04 5.88 14.77
CA THR A 36 4.16 6.84 14.83
C THR A 36 5.51 6.18 14.53
N SER A 37 6.33 6.83 13.70
CA SER A 37 7.65 6.34 13.28
C SER A 37 8.74 6.53 14.34
N MET A 38 9.69 5.59 14.45
CA MET A 38 10.82 5.63 15.39
C MET A 38 12.14 6.18 14.78
N GLY A 39 12.08 6.85 13.62
CA GLY A 39 13.27 7.39 12.95
C GLY A 39 13.99 6.35 12.07
N SER A 40 14.92 6.80 11.22
CA SER A 40 15.63 5.92 10.27
C SER A 40 17.10 5.74 10.65
N VAL A 41 17.60 4.50 10.58
CA VAL A 41 19.01 4.14 10.83
C VAL A 41 19.89 4.64 9.68
N GLY A 42 21.11 5.12 9.97
CA GLY A 42 22.08 5.51 8.94
C GLY A 42 22.54 4.35 8.05
N LEU A 43 23.10 4.64 6.87
CA LEU A 43 23.69 3.61 6.02
C LEU A 43 25.01 3.10 6.59
N LYS A 44 25.29 1.82 6.35
CA LYS A 44 26.59 1.20 6.56
C LYS A 44 27.21 0.88 5.21
N TYR A 45 28.54 0.88 5.15
CA TYR A 45 29.29 0.66 3.93
C TYR A 45 30.27 -0.49 4.10
N ASP A 46 30.39 -1.32 3.07
CA ASP A 46 31.35 -2.42 2.99
C ASP A 46 32.78 -1.88 2.74
N LYS A 47 33.76 -2.78 2.74
CA LYS A 47 35.17 -2.45 2.50
C LYS A 47 35.41 -1.90 1.07
N GLU A 48 34.51 -2.17 0.13
CA GLU A 48 34.51 -1.63 -1.22
C GLU A 48 33.83 -0.25 -1.31
N GLY A 49 33.31 0.29 -0.21
CA GLY A 49 32.62 1.58 -0.16
C GLY A 49 31.20 1.55 -0.74
N ARG A 50 30.62 0.37 -0.96
CA ARG A 50 29.21 0.21 -1.34
C ARG A 50 28.35 0.04 -0.11
N VAL A 51 27.06 0.30 -0.24
CA VAL A 51 26.12 0.12 0.87
C VAL A 51 26.04 -1.37 1.21
N ALA A 52 26.35 -1.71 2.46
CA ALA A 52 26.24 -3.06 3.03
C ALA A 52 24.78 -3.30 3.43
N TRP A 53 23.90 -3.49 2.43
CA TRP A 53 22.47 -3.51 2.64
C TRP A 53 22.09 -4.51 3.73
N ASP A 54 22.55 -5.75 3.64
CA ASP A 54 22.39 -6.86 4.59
C ASP A 54 22.76 -6.57 6.05
N GLU A 55 23.48 -5.49 6.33
CA GLU A 55 23.92 -5.12 7.68
C GLU A 55 23.19 -3.91 8.29
N ILE A 56 22.27 -3.27 7.56
CA ILE A 56 21.68 -1.99 7.98
C ILE A 56 20.62 -2.14 9.08
N TRP A 57 19.82 -3.21 9.07
CA TRP A 57 18.67 -3.35 9.97
C TRP A 57 18.91 -4.36 11.09
N THR A 58 18.33 -4.04 12.25
CA THR A 58 18.23 -4.95 13.40
C THR A 58 16.78 -5.40 13.64
N THR A 59 15.82 -4.50 13.38
CA THR A 59 14.39 -4.68 13.63
C THR A 59 13.58 -3.81 12.67
N PHE A 60 12.34 -4.19 12.38
CA PHE A 60 11.37 -3.37 11.65
C PHE A 60 10.27 -2.85 12.58
N CYS A 61 9.66 -1.70 12.23
CA CYS A 61 8.41 -1.26 12.85
C CYS A 61 7.25 -2.19 12.45
N ASP A 62 6.10 -2.04 13.10
CA ASP A 62 4.85 -2.69 12.70
C ASP A 62 4.46 -2.34 11.25
N LEU A 63 3.83 -3.28 10.55
CA LEU A 63 3.31 -3.07 9.20
C LEU A 63 2.33 -1.90 9.15
N ALA A 64 2.43 -1.05 8.14
CA ALA A 64 1.44 -0.01 7.88
C ALA A 64 0.06 -0.61 7.60
N MET A 65 0.01 -1.75 6.90
CA MET A 65 -1.21 -2.55 6.69
C MET A 65 -1.75 -3.17 7.99
N ALA A 66 -0.96 -3.24 9.07
CA ALA A 66 -1.41 -3.58 10.42
C ALA A 66 -1.68 -2.34 11.28
N GLY A 67 -1.49 -1.12 10.75
CA GLY A 67 -1.72 0.15 11.42
C GLY A 67 -0.48 0.83 12.01
N GLY A 68 0.69 0.24 11.77
CA GLY A 68 1.99 0.84 12.10
C GLY A 68 2.30 2.09 11.28
N PRO A 69 3.48 2.70 11.50
CA PRO A 69 3.94 3.80 10.68
C PRO A 69 4.29 3.30 9.27
N PRO A 70 3.83 3.99 8.21
CA PRO A 70 4.38 3.75 6.88
C PRO A 70 5.88 4.07 6.89
N HIS A 71 6.65 3.27 6.16
CA HIS A 71 8.09 3.48 6.04
C HIS A 71 8.41 4.90 5.57
N ARG A 72 7.58 5.46 4.67
CA ARG A 72 7.68 6.84 4.22
C ARG A 72 6.45 7.66 4.63
N GLY A 73 6.68 8.88 5.11
CA GLY A 73 5.59 9.81 5.43
C GLY A 73 4.84 10.39 4.22
N LYS A 74 5.43 10.29 3.02
CA LYS A 74 4.85 10.73 1.74
C LYS A 74 4.92 9.59 0.73
N PHE A 75 4.10 9.59 -0.31
CA PHE A 75 4.17 8.59 -1.39
C PHE A 75 5.42 8.70 -2.26
N LEU A 76 6.14 7.59 -2.47
CA LEU A 76 7.18 7.47 -3.49
C LEU A 76 6.53 6.97 -4.78
N ALA A 77 6.09 7.92 -5.59
CA ALA A 77 5.46 7.70 -6.88
C ALA A 77 6.43 7.09 -7.92
N PRO A 78 5.92 6.45 -8.99
CA PRO A 78 6.76 6.03 -10.10
C PRO A 78 7.37 7.25 -10.80
N THR A 79 8.56 7.08 -11.37
CA THR A 79 9.25 8.16 -12.10
C THR A 79 8.55 8.40 -13.46
N ASN A 80 8.49 9.66 -13.87
CA ASN A 80 7.97 10.02 -15.19
C ASN A 80 8.86 9.40 -16.29
N PRO A 81 8.29 8.64 -17.25
CA PRO A 81 9.05 8.06 -18.37
C PRO A 81 9.92 9.08 -19.11
N ALA A 82 9.45 10.33 -19.26
CA ALA A 82 10.17 11.39 -19.95
C ALA A 82 11.42 11.88 -19.21
N ASP A 83 11.50 11.72 -17.88
CA ASP A 83 12.71 12.08 -17.14
C ASP A 83 13.78 11.02 -17.27
N VAL A 84 13.39 9.79 -17.57
CA VAL A 84 14.35 8.68 -17.58
C VAL A 84 14.99 8.50 -18.92
N SER A 85 14.26 8.77 -20.00
CA SER A 85 14.87 8.87 -21.32
C SER A 85 16.00 9.90 -21.41
N LYS A 86 16.07 10.87 -20.48
CA LYS A 86 17.15 11.87 -20.40
C LYS A 86 18.48 11.29 -19.89
N ASP A 87 18.45 10.23 -19.08
CA ASP A 87 19.65 9.61 -18.51
C ASP A 87 19.44 8.10 -18.23
N LEU A 88 19.45 7.33 -19.31
CA LEU A 88 19.17 5.90 -19.28
C LEU A 88 20.23 5.11 -18.49
N GLU A 89 21.50 5.49 -18.63
CA GLU A 89 22.61 4.77 -17.97
C GLU A 89 22.56 4.98 -16.45
N LYS A 90 22.31 6.20 -15.98
CA LYS A 90 22.11 6.44 -14.54
C LYS A 90 20.89 5.70 -14.01
N SER A 91 19.79 5.67 -14.78
CA SER A 91 18.59 4.93 -14.39
C SER A 91 18.83 3.42 -14.26
N LYS A 92 19.57 2.82 -15.20
CA LYS A 92 20.00 1.42 -15.10
C LYS A 92 20.88 1.18 -13.88
N ALA A 93 21.83 2.07 -13.60
CA ALA A 93 22.68 1.96 -12.42
C ALA A 93 21.87 1.98 -11.11
N ILE A 94 20.87 2.86 -11.03
CA ILE A 94 19.96 2.96 -9.88
C ILE A 94 19.08 1.71 -9.76
N ALA A 95 18.49 1.24 -10.86
CA ALA A 95 17.70 0.01 -10.86
C ALA A 95 18.55 -1.21 -10.43
N SER A 96 19.80 -1.26 -10.89
CA SER A 96 20.77 -2.30 -10.51
C SER A 96 21.09 -2.27 -9.02
N GLU A 97 21.20 -1.08 -8.44
CA GLU A 97 21.44 -0.92 -7.00
C GLU A 97 20.21 -1.28 -6.16
N ILE A 98 19.00 -0.92 -6.60
CA ILE A 98 17.76 -1.36 -5.93
C ILE A 98 17.64 -2.89 -5.99
N MET A 99 17.86 -3.49 -7.16
CA MET A 99 17.86 -4.95 -7.35
C MET A 99 18.88 -5.62 -6.43
N ARG A 100 20.12 -5.13 -6.40
CA ARG A 100 21.19 -5.65 -5.52
C ARG A 100 20.80 -5.55 -4.06
N GLY A 101 20.27 -4.39 -3.65
CA GLY A 101 19.79 -4.16 -2.30
C GLY A 101 18.76 -5.19 -1.91
N ILE A 102 17.67 -5.30 -2.66
CA ILE A 102 16.61 -6.29 -2.42
C ILE A 102 17.19 -7.70 -2.26
N GLN A 103 18.00 -8.15 -3.23
CA GLN A 103 18.60 -9.50 -3.20
C GLN A 103 19.46 -9.75 -1.96
N LEU A 104 20.28 -8.79 -1.54
CA LEU A 104 21.07 -8.90 -0.32
C LEU A 104 20.20 -8.90 0.94
N THR A 105 19.14 -8.10 0.94
CA THR A 105 18.28 -7.93 2.12
C THR A 105 17.33 -9.09 2.38
N THR A 106 16.78 -9.67 1.31
CA THR A 106 15.67 -10.62 1.40
C THR A 106 16.01 -11.99 0.81
N GLY A 107 17.06 -12.08 -0.02
CA GLY A 107 17.31 -13.26 -0.85
C GLY A 107 16.32 -13.43 -2.02
N MET A 108 15.32 -12.55 -2.15
CA MET A 108 14.32 -12.65 -3.20
C MET A 108 14.93 -12.37 -4.58
N LYS A 109 14.41 -13.06 -5.59
CA LYS A 109 14.80 -12.81 -6.97
C LYS A 109 14.20 -11.48 -7.44
N ALA A 110 15.07 -10.57 -7.82
CA ALA A 110 14.73 -9.33 -8.49
C ALA A 110 15.48 -9.22 -9.82
N SER A 111 14.85 -8.57 -10.80
CA SER A 111 15.41 -8.27 -12.11
C SER A 111 15.07 -6.84 -12.52
N ILE A 112 15.72 -6.34 -13.58
CA ILE A 112 15.41 -5.03 -14.16
C ILE A 112 14.42 -5.28 -15.30
N GLY A 113 13.31 -4.55 -15.30
CA GLY A 113 12.32 -4.67 -16.38
C GLY A 113 12.80 -4.07 -17.69
N ASP A 114 12.28 -4.57 -18.81
CA ASP A 114 12.52 -4.00 -20.14
C ASP A 114 11.92 -2.59 -20.27
N GLU A 115 10.86 -2.33 -19.51
CA GLU A 115 10.33 -0.98 -19.33
C GLU A 115 11.30 -0.15 -18.48
N ILE A 116 11.78 0.92 -19.10
CA ILE A 116 12.52 1.99 -18.42
C ILE A 116 11.72 2.39 -17.17
N ASN A 117 12.31 2.25 -15.97
CA ASN A 117 11.81 2.69 -14.64
C ASN A 117 11.32 1.64 -13.66
N SER A 118 11.68 0.37 -13.86
CA SER A 118 11.22 -0.63 -12.91
C SER A 118 12.25 -1.66 -12.49
N VAL A 119 12.15 -2.03 -11.21
CA VAL A 119 12.70 -3.27 -10.69
C VAL A 119 11.53 -4.24 -10.55
N LEU A 120 11.69 -5.44 -11.09
CA LEU A 120 10.72 -6.52 -11.05
C LEU A 120 11.10 -7.46 -9.92
N LEU A 121 10.20 -7.63 -8.96
CA LEU A 121 10.34 -8.55 -7.84
C LEU A 121 9.53 -9.81 -8.13
N GLU A 122 10.21 -10.95 -8.27
CA GLU A 122 9.56 -12.23 -8.51
C GLU A 122 9.11 -12.83 -7.17
N CYS A 123 7.79 -12.94 -6.99
CA CYS A 123 7.17 -13.59 -5.85
C CYS A 123 6.96 -15.08 -6.13
N GLU A 124 6.92 -15.88 -5.08
CA GLU A 124 6.75 -17.34 -5.19
C GLU A 124 5.36 -17.75 -5.69
N SER A 125 4.38 -16.86 -5.55
CA SER A 125 3.00 -17.09 -5.99
C SER A 125 2.30 -15.77 -6.31
N GLU A 126 1.19 -15.84 -7.05
CA GLU A 126 0.31 -14.69 -7.29
C GLU A 126 -0.28 -14.15 -5.98
N THR A 127 -0.54 -15.03 -5.01
CA THR A 127 -1.03 -14.62 -3.68
C THR A 127 0.00 -13.73 -2.98
N MET A 128 1.27 -14.14 -3.00
CA MET A 128 2.35 -13.34 -2.44
C MET A 128 2.48 -11.99 -3.18
N GLY A 129 2.46 -11.99 -4.51
CA GLY A 129 2.51 -10.76 -5.30
C GLY A 129 1.36 -9.79 -4.98
N ALA A 130 0.14 -10.31 -4.90
CA ALA A 130 -1.05 -9.53 -4.54
C ALA A 130 -1.00 -8.98 -3.10
N TRP A 131 -0.44 -9.74 -2.16
CA TRP A 131 -0.27 -9.30 -0.77
C TRP A 131 0.81 -8.23 -0.66
N MET A 132 1.98 -8.47 -1.27
CA MET A 132 3.10 -7.53 -1.26
C MET A 132 2.73 -6.21 -1.95
N HIS A 133 1.97 -6.23 -3.05
CA HIS A 133 1.45 -5.02 -3.67
C HIS A 133 0.66 -4.15 -2.68
N ARG A 134 -0.30 -4.73 -1.95
CA ARG A 134 -1.09 -4.00 -0.93
C ARG A 134 -0.20 -3.49 0.20
N ALA A 135 0.69 -4.34 0.71
CA ALA A 135 1.56 -4.00 1.82
C ALA A 135 2.54 -2.87 1.46
N ILE A 136 3.20 -2.95 0.30
CA ILE A 136 4.19 -1.95 -0.16
C ILE A 136 3.52 -0.58 -0.40
N VAL A 137 2.32 -0.57 -0.97
CA VAL A 137 1.56 0.67 -1.16
C VAL A 137 1.12 1.29 0.16
N ALA A 138 0.70 0.47 1.13
CA ALA A 138 0.38 0.95 2.47
C ALA A 138 1.61 1.57 3.18
N GLU A 139 2.82 1.11 2.86
CA GLU A 139 4.10 1.69 3.32
C GLU A 139 4.52 2.97 2.56
N ASN A 140 3.63 3.48 1.68
CA ASN A 140 3.82 4.67 0.84
C ASN A 140 4.93 4.54 -0.22
N VAL A 141 5.16 3.34 -0.75
CA VAL A 141 5.99 3.12 -1.93
C VAL A 141 5.12 2.63 -3.08
N PHE A 142 5.33 3.15 -4.28
CA PHE A 142 4.65 2.63 -5.45
C PHE A 142 4.91 1.13 -5.61
N ALA A 143 3.85 0.37 -5.87
CA ALA A 143 3.94 -0.96 -6.40
C ALA A 143 2.76 -1.19 -7.34
N ASP A 144 2.98 -2.06 -8.31
CA ASP A 144 1.93 -2.67 -9.12
C ASP A 144 2.30 -4.16 -9.27
N HIS A 145 1.39 -5.00 -9.73
CA HIS A 145 1.70 -6.41 -9.95
C HIS A 145 0.99 -6.99 -11.18
N LEU A 146 1.66 -7.96 -11.81
CA LEU A 146 1.09 -8.82 -12.84
C LEU A 146 1.41 -10.27 -12.46
N GLY A 147 0.37 -11.05 -12.14
CA GLY A 147 0.54 -12.40 -11.62
C GLY A 147 1.39 -12.40 -10.34
N ASN A 148 2.52 -13.10 -10.38
CA ASN A 148 3.46 -13.21 -9.27
C ASN A 148 4.62 -12.19 -9.34
N VAL A 149 4.59 -11.22 -10.24
CA VAL A 149 5.67 -10.21 -10.36
C VAL A 149 5.18 -8.87 -9.86
N VAL A 150 5.90 -8.30 -8.88
CA VAL A 150 5.65 -6.94 -8.35
C VAL A 150 6.62 -5.96 -8.99
N ARG A 151 6.10 -4.88 -9.57
CA ARG A 151 6.86 -3.80 -10.19
C ARG A 151 7.11 -2.69 -9.17
N LEU A 152 8.37 -2.30 -9.00
CA LEU A 152 8.84 -1.28 -8.05
C LEU A 152 9.42 -0.07 -8.79
N PRO A 153 9.36 1.14 -8.22
CA PRO A 153 9.80 2.35 -8.88
C PRO A 153 11.33 2.46 -8.89
N SER A 154 11.86 2.95 -10.01
CA SER A 154 13.25 3.40 -10.14
C SER A 154 13.29 4.69 -10.98
N GLY A 155 14.33 5.50 -10.85
CA GLY A 155 14.52 6.70 -11.67
C GLY A 155 15.88 7.36 -11.48
N PRO A 156 16.36 8.13 -12.48
CA PRO A 156 17.69 8.73 -12.50
C PRO A 156 17.94 9.71 -11.33
N ASP A 157 16.89 10.25 -10.71
CA ASP A 157 17.00 11.19 -9.59
C ASP A 157 16.93 10.53 -8.20
N PHE A 158 16.78 9.21 -8.14
CA PHE A 158 16.71 8.49 -6.88
C PHE A 158 18.08 8.51 -6.19
N ARG A 159 18.09 8.90 -4.92
CA ARG A 159 19.32 8.98 -4.11
C ARG A 159 19.43 7.76 -3.21
N ILE A 160 20.66 7.30 -3.02
CA ILE A 160 21.02 6.14 -2.18
C ILE A 160 20.40 6.23 -0.79
N GLU A 161 20.64 7.33 -0.06
CA GLU A 161 20.15 7.50 1.31
C GLU A 161 18.65 7.77 1.44
N LYS A 162 17.95 7.95 0.31
CA LYS A 162 16.54 8.35 0.27
C LYS A 162 15.73 7.38 -0.57
N GLU A 163 15.48 7.70 -1.83
CA GLU A 163 14.51 6.96 -2.64
C GLU A 163 14.91 5.49 -2.83
N ILE A 164 16.21 5.19 -3.07
CA ILE A 164 16.71 3.82 -3.22
C ILE A 164 16.53 3.02 -1.93
N LYS A 165 17.02 3.56 -0.80
CA LYS A 165 16.84 2.97 0.52
C LYS A 165 15.37 2.74 0.84
N ASN A 166 14.48 3.69 0.51
CA ASN A 166 13.06 3.56 0.82
C ASN A 166 12.40 2.38 0.10
N VAL A 167 12.74 2.15 -1.18
CA VAL A 167 12.25 0.99 -1.92
C VAL A 167 12.75 -0.30 -1.28
N ILE A 168 14.06 -0.39 -1.03
CA ILE A 168 14.68 -1.60 -0.48
C ILE A 168 14.12 -1.93 0.92
N VAL A 169 14.06 -0.95 1.82
CA VAL A 169 13.56 -1.16 3.19
C VAL A 169 12.08 -1.52 3.19
N CYS A 170 11.28 -0.93 2.32
CA CYS A 170 9.88 -1.29 2.18
C CYS A 170 9.70 -2.76 1.74
N VAL A 171 10.46 -3.19 0.74
CA VAL A 171 10.46 -4.60 0.30
C VAL A 171 10.96 -5.52 1.42
N ALA A 172 12.07 -5.18 2.08
CA ALA A 172 12.61 -5.99 3.17
C ALA A 172 11.63 -6.12 4.34
N LYS A 173 10.96 -5.02 4.71
CA LYS A 173 9.92 -5.03 5.75
C LYS A 173 8.76 -5.93 5.35
N THR A 174 8.20 -5.75 4.15
CA THR A 174 7.02 -6.53 3.72
C THR A 174 7.35 -8.01 3.54
N TRP A 175 8.53 -8.34 2.99
CA TRP A 175 9.06 -9.70 2.94
C TRP A 175 9.22 -10.31 4.34
N HIS A 176 9.85 -9.59 5.28
CA HIS A 176 10.05 -10.07 6.65
C HIS A 176 8.74 -10.50 7.32
N TYR A 177 7.64 -9.77 7.09
CA TYR A 177 6.34 -10.16 7.62
C TYR A 177 5.68 -11.30 6.84
N TRP A 178 5.78 -11.32 5.51
CA TRP A 178 5.23 -12.41 4.71
C TRP A 178 5.92 -13.74 4.99
N ASP A 179 7.26 -13.76 4.96
CA ASP A 179 8.07 -14.97 5.12
C ASP A 179 8.26 -15.35 6.59
N GLY A 180 8.62 -14.38 7.43
CA GLY A 180 9.01 -14.62 8.82
C GLY A 180 7.87 -14.62 9.84
N HIS A 181 6.71 -14.02 9.53
CA HIS A 181 5.61 -13.86 10.49
C HIS A 181 4.28 -14.49 10.06
N MET A 182 4.12 -14.89 8.80
CA MET A 182 2.90 -15.58 8.35
C MET A 182 3.19 -17.06 8.11
N SER A 183 2.44 -17.92 8.79
CA SER A 183 2.37 -19.35 8.45
C SER A 183 1.67 -19.58 7.12
N GLU A 184 1.85 -20.77 6.54
CA GLU A 184 1.16 -21.18 5.30
C GLU A 184 -0.36 -21.09 5.40
N ASN A 185 -0.94 -21.34 6.57
CA ASN A 185 -2.37 -21.17 6.79
C ASN A 185 -2.80 -19.70 6.73
N GLU A 186 -1.98 -18.78 7.22
CA GLU A 186 -2.25 -17.35 7.15
C GLU A 186 -2.07 -16.82 5.73
N LYS A 187 -1.02 -17.26 5.03
CA LYS A 187 -0.83 -16.97 3.59
C LYS A 187 -2.03 -17.45 2.77
N ALA A 188 -2.55 -18.64 3.05
CA ALA A 188 -3.76 -19.16 2.40
C ALA A 188 -5.03 -18.36 2.75
N LYS A 189 -5.19 -17.90 4.00
CA LYS A 189 -6.30 -17.02 4.39
C LYS A 189 -6.21 -15.67 3.67
N ALA A 190 -5.01 -15.11 3.55
CA ALA A 190 -4.78 -13.88 2.82
C ALA A 190 -5.20 -14.03 1.36
N GLY A 191 -4.80 -15.15 0.71
CA GLY A 191 -5.24 -15.49 -0.65
C GLY A 191 -6.76 -15.54 -0.79
N LYS A 192 -7.49 -16.12 0.16
CA LYS A 192 -8.96 -16.12 0.15
C LYS A 192 -9.55 -14.71 0.20
N VAL A 193 -9.01 -13.83 1.05
CA VAL A 193 -9.48 -12.44 1.14
C VAL A 193 -9.21 -11.69 -0.16
N MET A 194 -8.01 -11.84 -0.73
CA MET A 194 -7.61 -11.11 -1.94
C MET A 194 -8.32 -11.60 -3.20
N ASN A 195 -8.71 -12.88 -3.25
CA ASN A 195 -9.38 -13.48 -4.41
C ASN A 195 -10.92 -13.36 -4.37
N ASP A 196 -11.50 -12.85 -3.28
CA ASP A 196 -12.95 -12.62 -3.12
C ASP A 196 -13.53 -11.55 -4.08
N ALA A 197 -12.67 -10.68 -4.59
CA ALA A 197 -13.04 -9.58 -5.47
C ALA A 197 -11.82 -9.05 -6.24
N PRO A 198 -11.99 -8.54 -7.47
CA PRO A 198 -10.95 -7.75 -8.13
C PRO A 198 -10.46 -6.60 -7.24
N LEU A 199 -9.15 -6.36 -7.25
CA LEU A 199 -8.53 -5.24 -6.54
C LEU A 199 -8.85 -3.94 -7.27
N ILE A 200 -9.36 -2.96 -6.55
CA ILE A 200 -9.50 -1.59 -7.07
C ILE A 200 -8.17 -0.85 -6.88
N ILE A 201 -7.55 -0.44 -7.97
CA ILE A 201 -6.25 0.23 -8.03
C ILE A 201 -6.38 1.66 -8.56
N PRO A 202 -5.46 2.58 -8.22
CA PRO A 202 -5.43 3.91 -8.81
C PRO A 202 -5.13 3.83 -10.32
N PRO A 203 -5.71 4.72 -11.14
CA PRO A 203 -5.34 4.82 -12.54
C PRO A 203 -3.87 5.21 -12.66
N GLN A 204 -3.18 4.59 -13.62
CA GLN A 204 -1.77 4.84 -13.88
C GLN A 204 -1.59 5.96 -14.91
N VAL A 205 -0.55 6.78 -14.75
CA VAL A 205 -0.23 7.88 -15.69
C VAL A 205 0.07 7.35 -17.09
N SER A 206 0.60 6.13 -17.20
CA SER A 206 0.87 5.47 -18.48
C SER A 206 -0.40 5.05 -19.24
N ASN A 207 -1.59 5.14 -18.62
CA ASN A 207 -2.83 4.83 -19.29
C ASN A 207 -3.29 6.00 -20.17
N ASN A 208 -2.85 5.97 -21.44
CA ASN A 208 -3.14 6.99 -22.45
C ASN A 208 -4.63 7.06 -22.87
N GLU A 209 -5.47 6.13 -22.41
CA GLU A 209 -6.90 6.10 -22.75
C GLU A 209 -7.73 7.12 -21.93
N ILE A 210 -7.19 7.62 -20.81
CA ILE A 210 -7.88 8.56 -19.93
C ILE A 210 -7.50 9.99 -20.33
N THR A 211 -8.47 10.74 -20.87
CA THR A 211 -8.26 12.16 -21.15
C THR A 211 -8.18 12.98 -19.86
N THR A 212 -7.47 14.11 -19.89
CA THR A 212 -7.39 15.05 -18.75
C THR A 212 -8.77 15.48 -18.25
N GLU A 213 -9.72 15.71 -19.16
CA GLU A 213 -11.09 16.09 -18.81
C GLU A 213 -11.85 14.94 -18.14
N ALA A 214 -11.72 13.72 -18.66
CA ALA A 214 -12.34 12.54 -18.06
C ALA A 214 -11.78 12.25 -16.67
N TYR A 215 -10.46 12.38 -16.51
CA TYR A 215 -9.78 12.26 -15.22
C TYR A 215 -10.28 13.31 -14.22
N ALA A 216 -10.35 14.59 -14.62
CA ALA A 216 -10.85 15.65 -13.74
C ALA A 216 -12.30 15.40 -13.27
N LYS A 217 -13.17 14.94 -14.17
CA LYS A 217 -14.54 14.54 -13.83
C LYS A 217 -14.56 13.35 -12.85
N ALA A 218 -13.69 12.36 -13.07
CA ALA A 218 -13.56 11.20 -12.19
C ALA A 218 -13.09 11.58 -10.78
N VAL A 219 -12.14 12.51 -10.66
CA VAL A 219 -11.68 13.05 -9.37
C VAL A 219 -12.84 13.69 -8.61
N ILE A 220 -13.58 14.62 -9.24
CA ILE A 220 -14.73 15.28 -8.61
C ILE A 220 -15.77 14.25 -8.17
N LYS A 221 -16.12 13.33 -9.07
CA LYS A 221 -17.13 12.31 -8.78
C LYS A 221 -16.70 11.39 -7.65
N THR A 222 -15.43 11.02 -7.61
CA THR A 222 -14.85 10.22 -6.53
C THR A 222 -14.95 10.96 -5.20
N LEU A 223 -14.52 12.22 -5.14
CA LEU A 223 -14.58 13.04 -3.93
C LEU A 223 -16.00 13.15 -3.38
N GLU A 224 -16.97 13.46 -4.24
CA GLU A 224 -18.39 13.56 -3.85
C GLU A 224 -18.93 12.23 -3.33
N THR A 225 -18.70 11.15 -4.07
CA THR A 225 -19.37 9.88 -3.84
C THR A 225 -18.75 9.13 -2.66
N VAL A 226 -17.42 9.13 -2.55
CA VAL A 226 -16.68 8.53 -1.42
C VAL A 226 -16.79 9.40 -0.18
N GLY A 227 -16.70 10.73 -0.33
CA GLY A 227 -16.88 11.66 0.78
C GLY A 227 -18.26 11.50 1.42
N ALA A 228 -19.31 11.33 0.61
CA ALA A 228 -20.65 11.01 1.11
C ALA A 228 -20.71 9.63 1.80
N ALA A 229 -20.06 8.60 1.24
CA ALA A 229 -20.05 7.25 1.82
C ALA A 229 -19.33 7.20 3.17
N LEU A 230 -18.16 7.84 3.29
CA LEU A 230 -17.34 7.87 4.50
C LEU A 230 -17.76 8.97 5.50
N LYS A 231 -18.50 9.99 5.04
CA LYS A 231 -18.76 11.25 5.76
C LYS A 231 -17.49 12.01 6.14
N PHE A 232 -16.45 11.91 5.30
CA PHE A 232 -15.20 12.66 5.46
C PHE A 232 -15.08 13.74 4.40
N GLU A 233 -14.46 14.85 4.78
CA GLU A 233 -14.12 15.91 3.84
C GLU A 233 -12.99 15.42 2.92
N GLY A 234 -13.28 15.38 1.62
CA GLY A 234 -12.34 14.97 0.59
C GLY A 234 -11.58 16.15 -0.01
N LYS A 235 -10.30 15.94 -0.33
CA LYS A 235 -9.45 16.88 -1.07
C LYS A 235 -8.72 16.16 -2.21
N SER A 236 -8.45 16.87 -3.30
CA SER A 236 -7.57 16.33 -4.36
C SER A 236 -6.19 16.03 -3.79
N SER A 237 -5.60 14.89 -4.15
CA SER A 237 -4.17 14.64 -3.90
C SER A 237 -3.34 15.36 -4.96
N VAL A 238 -2.07 15.60 -4.63
CA VAL A 238 -1.08 16.07 -5.63
C VAL A 238 -0.68 14.90 -6.55
N GLU A 239 -0.74 13.68 -6.03
CA GLU A 239 -0.37 12.45 -6.72
C GLU A 239 -1.51 11.97 -7.63
N TYR A 240 -1.19 11.77 -8.91
CA TYR A 240 -2.12 11.21 -9.89
C TYR A 240 -2.67 9.85 -9.43
N GLY A 241 -3.97 9.65 -9.67
CA GLY A 241 -4.70 8.44 -9.30
C GLY A 241 -5.14 8.36 -7.86
N TRP A 242 -4.86 9.35 -7.02
CA TRP A 242 -5.26 9.37 -5.60
C TRP A 242 -6.11 10.59 -5.24
N VAL A 243 -7.05 10.39 -4.31
CA VAL A 243 -7.77 11.43 -3.60
C VAL A 243 -7.61 11.24 -2.10
N GLY A 244 -7.59 12.34 -1.35
CA GLY A 244 -7.41 12.32 0.10
C GLY A 244 -8.70 12.61 0.87
N PHE A 245 -8.83 12.00 2.04
CA PHE A 245 -9.92 12.21 2.98
C PHE A 245 -9.33 12.41 4.37
N GLU A 246 -9.68 13.50 5.04
CA GLU A 246 -9.17 13.77 6.38
C GLU A 246 -9.86 12.88 7.41
N CYS A 247 -9.07 12.08 8.12
CA CYS A 247 -9.52 11.38 9.31
C CYS A 247 -9.28 12.25 10.56
N PRO A 248 -10.00 11.99 11.67
CA PRO A 248 -9.81 12.76 12.91
C PRO A 248 -8.38 12.73 13.46
N ASP A 249 -7.69 11.60 13.31
CA ASP A 249 -6.31 11.40 13.75
C ASP A 249 -5.61 10.27 12.96
N GLU A 250 -4.32 10.06 13.25
CA GLU A 250 -3.52 9.01 12.62
C GLU A 250 -4.02 7.59 12.92
N LYS A 251 -4.62 7.35 14.10
CA LYS A 251 -5.14 6.03 14.48
C LYS A 251 -6.35 5.67 13.64
N SER A 252 -7.24 6.64 13.43
CA SER A 252 -8.40 6.53 12.57
C SER A 252 -7.99 6.29 11.12
N ALA A 253 -7.01 7.04 10.61
CA ALA A 253 -6.47 6.83 9.26
C ALA A 253 -5.83 5.43 9.11
N ALA A 254 -5.05 5.00 10.11
CA ALA A 254 -4.45 3.67 10.14
C ALA A 254 -5.53 2.58 10.12
N TRP A 255 -6.56 2.68 10.97
CA TRP A 255 -7.68 1.75 10.97
C TRP A 255 -8.41 1.68 9.63
N MET A 256 -8.69 2.85 9.02
CA MET A 256 -9.36 2.95 7.72
C MET A 256 -8.56 2.26 6.62
N VAL A 257 -7.24 2.44 6.57
CA VAL A 257 -6.37 1.75 5.61
C VAL A 257 -6.52 0.23 5.73
N ARG A 258 -6.51 -0.32 6.95
CA ARG A 258 -6.68 -1.77 7.16
C ARG A 258 -8.04 -2.26 6.69
N ALA A 259 -9.11 -1.57 7.09
CA ALA A 259 -10.47 -1.93 6.77
C ALA A 259 -10.71 -1.92 5.25
N ILE A 260 -10.19 -0.90 4.57
CA ILE A 260 -10.39 -0.70 3.13
C ILE A 260 -9.56 -1.71 2.31
N ILE A 261 -8.32 -1.99 2.70
CA ILE A 261 -7.51 -3.03 2.05
C ILE A 261 -8.19 -4.40 2.19
N ALA A 262 -8.78 -4.70 3.35
CA ALA A 262 -9.53 -5.93 3.57
C ALA A 262 -10.73 -6.10 2.62
N CYS A 263 -11.25 -5.00 2.06
CA CYS A 263 -12.32 -4.96 1.07
C CYS A 263 -11.84 -4.94 -0.39
N ASN A 264 -10.57 -5.28 -0.65
CA ASN A 264 -9.96 -5.27 -1.99
C ASN A 264 -9.98 -3.88 -2.68
N ILE A 265 -9.77 -2.83 -1.88
CA ILE A 265 -9.50 -1.49 -2.39
C ILE A 265 -8.10 -1.12 -1.93
N LEU A 266 -7.23 -0.73 -2.86
CA LEU A 266 -5.90 -0.26 -2.49
C LEU A 266 -6.03 1.02 -1.65
N ALA A 267 -5.30 1.12 -0.55
CA ALA A 267 -5.35 2.30 0.32
C ALA A 267 -3.99 2.56 0.95
N ARG A 268 -3.74 3.83 1.25
CA ARG A 268 -2.56 4.28 1.99
C ARG A 268 -2.93 5.49 2.83
N ARG A 269 -1.99 5.99 3.65
CA ARG A 269 -2.20 7.22 4.42
C ARG A 269 -0.95 8.09 4.45
N GLU A 270 -1.15 9.38 4.57
CA GLU A 270 -0.11 10.34 4.94
C GLU A 270 -0.56 11.06 6.20
N ILE A 271 0.05 10.69 7.34
CA ILE A 271 -0.36 11.17 8.66
C ILE A 271 -1.82 10.75 8.91
N ALA A 272 -2.76 11.70 9.01
CA ALA A 272 -4.18 11.50 9.25
C ALA A 272 -5.01 11.57 7.96
N THR A 273 -4.40 11.84 6.81
CA THR A 273 -5.10 11.81 5.53
C THR A 273 -5.11 10.38 5.00
N LEU A 274 -6.30 9.81 4.80
CA LEU A 274 -6.53 8.55 4.07
C LEU A 274 -6.49 8.83 2.56
N LEU A 275 -5.73 8.05 1.79
CA LEU A 275 -5.66 8.18 0.33
C LEU A 275 -6.28 6.95 -0.34
N LEU A 276 -7.22 7.21 -1.24
CA LEU A 276 -7.96 6.20 -2.01
C LEU A 276 -7.82 6.42 -3.52
N PRO A 277 -7.96 5.36 -4.34
CA PRO A 277 -7.96 5.44 -5.80
C PRO A 277 -9.01 6.43 -6.33
N VAL A 278 -8.64 7.17 -7.37
CA VAL A 278 -9.62 7.84 -8.25
C VAL A 278 -10.37 6.77 -9.02
N PHE A 279 -11.69 6.76 -8.93
CA PHE A 279 -12.52 5.75 -9.58
C PHE A 279 -12.91 6.20 -10.99
N ILE A 280 -12.53 5.41 -12.00
CA ILE A 280 -12.85 5.65 -13.40
C ILE A 280 -13.77 4.52 -13.88
N ALA A 281 -15.03 4.87 -14.16
CA ALA A 281 -16.11 3.91 -14.41
C ALA A 281 -15.89 3.00 -15.64
N HIS A 282 -15.04 3.40 -16.60
CA HIS A 282 -14.78 2.63 -17.81
C HIS A 282 -13.63 1.61 -17.68
N SER A 283 -12.84 1.67 -16.60
CA SER A 283 -11.63 0.84 -16.45
C SER A 283 -11.77 -0.27 -15.40
N SER A 284 -12.93 -0.43 -14.75
CA SER A 284 -13.14 -1.51 -13.79
C SER A 284 -14.39 -2.33 -14.13
N ASP A 285 -14.21 -3.63 -14.35
CA ASP A 285 -15.29 -4.64 -14.31
C ASP A 285 -15.93 -4.76 -12.91
N TYR A 286 -15.43 -3.99 -11.95
CA TYR A 286 -15.92 -3.91 -10.59
C TYR A 286 -17.10 -2.93 -10.48
N PRO A 287 -18.28 -3.36 -9.99
CA PRO A 287 -19.40 -2.45 -9.83
C PRO A 287 -19.09 -1.36 -8.81
N LEU A 288 -19.15 -0.09 -9.21
CA LEU A 288 -19.03 1.08 -8.32
C LEU A 288 -19.97 0.96 -7.11
N THR A 289 -21.13 0.35 -7.29
CA THR A 289 -22.09 0.02 -6.22
C THR A 289 -21.48 -0.86 -5.13
N ARG A 290 -20.80 -1.96 -5.48
CA ARG A 290 -20.20 -2.88 -4.49
C ARG A 290 -19.13 -2.19 -3.65
N MET A 291 -18.36 -1.31 -4.28
CA MET A 291 -17.36 -0.49 -3.58
C MET A 291 -18.04 0.45 -2.56
N LEU A 292 -19.11 1.12 -2.97
CA LEU A 292 -19.84 2.03 -2.08
C LEU A 292 -20.53 1.31 -0.93
N ASP A 293 -21.01 0.09 -1.17
CA ASP A 293 -21.54 -0.77 -0.10
C ASP A 293 -20.44 -1.08 0.92
N PHE A 294 -19.23 -1.43 0.47
CA PHE A 294 -18.10 -1.64 1.38
C PHE A 294 -17.71 -0.38 2.16
N LEU A 295 -17.58 0.77 1.50
CA LEU A 295 -17.22 2.02 2.18
C LEU A 295 -18.29 2.45 3.19
N THR A 296 -19.57 2.25 2.85
CA THR A 296 -20.69 2.53 3.75
C THR A 296 -20.70 1.60 4.96
N ALA A 297 -20.45 0.30 4.74
CA ALA A 297 -20.33 -0.68 5.83
C ALA A 297 -19.13 -0.36 6.73
N ILE A 298 -17.96 -0.05 6.15
CA ILE A 298 -16.76 0.38 6.90
C ILE A 298 -17.07 1.59 7.76
N ARG A 299 -17.74 2.61 7.22
CA ARG A 299 -18.17 3.78 8.01
C ARG A 299 -19.08 3.38 9.17
N ASN A 300 -20.09 2.55 8.94
CA ASN A 300 -21.00 2.11 10.00
C ASN A 300 -20.24 1.36 11.12
N VAL A 301 -19.28 0.50 10.74
CA VAL A 301 -18.44 -0.20 11.70
C VAL A 301 -17.54 0.77 12.45
N TYR A 302 -16.94 1.75 11.76
CA TYR A 302 -16.11 2.78 12.38
C TYR A 302 -16.89 3.60 13.41
N GLU A 303 -18.06 4.13 13.05
CA GLU A 303 -18.94 4.87 13.97
C GLU A 303 -19.32 4.00 15.18
N TYR A 304 -19.64 2.72 14.95
CA TYR A 304 -19.94 1.77 16.03
C TYR A 304 -18.73 1.52 16.97
N GLN A 305 -17.53 1.36 16.43
CA GLN A 305 -16.34 1.11 17.24
C GLN A 305 -15.87 2.36 18.00
N LEU A 306 -16.06 3.56 17.44
CA LEU A 306 -15.86 4.83 18.16
C LEU A 306 -16.78 4.94 19.38
N GLU A 307 -18.06 4.55 19.25
CA GLU A 307 -19.00 4.53 20.39
C GLU A 307 -18.56 3.55 21.49
N MET A 308 -17.84 2.48 21.13
CA MET A 308 -17.36 1.45 22.05
C MET A 308 -15.96 1.77 22.63
N GLY A 309 -15.27 2.79 22.11
CA GLY A 309 -13.89 3.13 22.49
C GLY A 309 -12.84 2.15 21.98
N GLU A 310 -13.13 1.43 20.88
CA GLU A 310 -12.24 0.45 20.24
C GLU A 310 -11.34 1.07 19.15
N VAL A 311 -11.62 2.31 18.74
CA VAL A 311 -10.81 3.10 17.79
C VAL A 311 -10.67 4.54 18.23
#